data_AF-A0A127SUI5-F1
#
_entry.id   AF-A0A127SUI5-F1
#
_cell.length_a   1.000
_cell.length_b   1.000
_cell.length_c   1.000
_cell.angle_alpha   90.00
_cell.angle_beta   90.00
_cell.angle_gamma   90.00
#
_symmetry.space_group_name_H-M   'P 1'
#
loop_
_entity.id
_entity.type
_entity.pdbx_description
1 polymer ?
#
loop_
_entity_poly.entity_id
_entity_poly.type
_entity_poly.pdbx_seq_one_letter_code
_entity_poly.pdbx_strand_id
1 'polypeptide(L)' 'MDFERYGQDCMGNDCVTKTEFGLLRRLEPPFPVQQQEQRMM' A
#
# COMPACT_ATOMS: atom_id res chain seq x y z
N MET A 1 -11.55 20.15 -9.21
CA MET A 1 -10.95 18.87 -8.77
C MET A 1 -9.94 19.23 -7.69
N ASP A 2 -9.97 18.55 -6.54
CA ASP A 2 -9.01 18.78 -5.46
C ASP A 2 -7.83 17.82 -5.63
N PHE A 3 -6.73 18.32 -6.19
CA PHE A 3 -5.54 17.52 -6.47
C PHE A 3 -4.79 17.12 -5.21
N GLU A 4 -4.92 17.87 -4.11
CA GLU A 4 -4.29 17.52 -2.84
C GLU A 4 -5.00 16.34 -2.19
N ARG A 5 -6.34 16.38 -2.15
CA ARG A 5 -7.15 15.25 -1.68
C ARG A 5 -6.89 14.00 -2.52
N TYR A 6 -6.92 14.14 -3.84
CA TYR A 6 -6.66 13.04 -4.76
C TYR A 6 -5.27 12.42 -4.53
N GLY A 7 -4.23 13.25 -4.37
CA GLY A 7 -2.89 12.78 -4.06
C GLY A 7 -2.80 12.03 -2.73
N GLN A 8 -3.48 12.51 -1.68
CA GLN A 8 -3.53 11.84 -0.38
C GLN A 8 -4.22 10.48 -0.46
N ASP A 9 -5.34 10.39 -1.17
CA ASP A 9 -6.09 9.14 -1.32
C ASP A 9 -5.27 8.10 -2.12
N CYS A 10 -4.55 8.53 -3.16
CA CYS A 10 -3.60 7.68 -3.89
C CYS A 10 -2.45 7.17 -2.99
N MET A 11 -1.87 8.03 -2.15
CA MET A 11 -0.81 7.64 -1.23
C MET A 11 -1.26 6.59 -0.21
N GLY A 12 -2.48 6.74 0.34
CA GLY A 12 -3.03 5.80 1.31
C GLY A 12 -3.21 4.39 0.75
N ASN A 13 -3.62 4.28 -0.52
CA ASN A 13 -3.84 3.00 -1.18
C ASN A 13 -2.53 2.30 -1.59
N ASP A 14 -1.46 3.06 -1.79
CA ASP A 14 -0.17 2.60 -2.32
C ASP A 14 0.85 2.25 -1.21
N CYS A 15 0.37 2.08 0.02
CA CYS A 15 1.21 1.80 1.20
C CYS A 15 2.35 2.84 1.39
N VAL A 16 2.11 4.09 0.99
CA VAL A 16 3.07 5.19 1.20
C VAL A 16 2.86 5.78 2.58
N THR A 17 3.94 5.91 3.34
CA THR A 17 3.95 6.57 4.65
C THR A 17 4.86 7.79 4.65
N LYS A 18 4.46 8.83 5.37
CA LYS A 18 5.28 10.01 5.63
C LYS A 18 6.14 9.75 6.87
N THR A 19 7.44 10.02 6.78
CA THR A 19 8.38 9.99 7.90
C THR A 19 9.15 11.32 7.96
N GLU A 20 9.93 11.52 9.02
CA GLU A 20 10.81 12.70 9.16
C GLU A 20 11.89 12.79 8.05
N PHE A 21 12.14 11.70 7.34
CA PHE A 21 13.13 11.60 6.27
C PHE A 21 12.52 11.68 4.85
N GLY A 22 11.19 11.79 4.74
CA GLY A 22 10.49 11.86 3.46
C GLY A 22 9.39 10.81 3.30
N LEU A 23 9.17 10.37 2.07
CA LEU A 23 8.14 9.38 1.73
C LEU A 23 8.76 8.00 1.59
N LEU A 24 8.19 7.02 2.29
CA LEU A 24 8.54 5.60 2.14
C LEU A 24 7.39 4.86 1.50
N ARG A 25 7.68 4.01 0.50
CA ARG A 25 6.69 3.14 -0.17
C ARG A 25 7.06 1.68 0.03
N ARG A 26 6.09 0.87 0.41
CA ARG A 26 6.27 -0.58 0.51
C ARG A 26 6.07 -1.23 -0.86
N LEU A 27 7.12 -1.88 -1.38
CA LEU A 27 7.08 -2.57 -2.67
C LEU A 27 6.44 -3.97 -2.58
N GLU A 28 6.66 -4.67 -1.46
CA GLU A 28 6.20 -6.04 -1.24
C GLU A 28 5.62 -6.19 0.18
N PRO A 29 4.67 -7.12 0.39
CA PRO A 29 4.09 -7.35 1.71
C PRO A 29 5.16 -7.82 2.72
N PRO A 30 5.00 -7.48 4.01
CA PRO A 30 6.00 -7.78 5.04
C PRO A 30 6.19 -9.29 5.30
N PHE A 31 5.23 -10.11 4.88
CA PHE A 31 5.29 -11.55 4.93
C PHE A 31 4.81 -12.12 3.60
N PRO A 32 5.31 -13.30 3.18
CA PRO A 32 4.75 -14.00 2.03
C PRO A 32 3.25 -14.13 2.22
N VAL A 33 2.48 -13.64 1.24
CA VAL A 33 1.03 -13.89 1.23
C VAL A 33 0.89 -15.40 1.15
N GLN A 34 0.36 -16.00 2.22
CA GLN A 34 -0.05 -17.40 2.19
C GLN A 34 -1.13 -17.48 1.14
N GLN A 35 -0.78 -17.94 -0.05
CA GLN A 35 -1.76 -18.36 -1.03
C GLN A 35 -2.44 -19.55 -0.36
N GLN A 36 -3.61 -19.33 0.24
CA GLN A 36 -4.52 -20.43 0.49
C GLN A 36 -4.85 -20.99 -0.90
N GLU A 37 -4.08 -21.97 -1.34
CA GLU A 37 -4.60 -23.08 -2.14
C GLU A 37 -5.62 -23.82 -1.25
N GLN A 38 -6.72 -23.14 -0.92
CA GLN A 38 -7.97 -23.82 -0.66
C GLN A 38 -8.52 -24.20 -2.03
N ARG A 39 -7.94 -25.29 -2.53
CA ARG A 39 -8.59 -26.22 -3.44
C ARG A 39 -9.98 -26.46 -2.84
N MET A 40 -10.99 -25.79 -3.39
CA MET A 40 -12.35 -26.27 -3.28
C MET A 40 -12.36 -27.61 -4.02
N MET A 41 -12.45 -28.71 -3.26
CA MET A 41 -13.01 -29.94 -3.79
C MET A 41 -14.50 -29.75 -3.98
#